data_AF-A0AAP7A7E2-F1
#
_entry.id   AF-A0AAP7A7E2-F1
#
_cell.length_a   1.000
_cell.length_b   1.000
_cell.length_c   1.000
_cell.angle_alpha   90.00
_cell.angle_beta   90.00
_cell.angle_gamma   90.00
#
_symmetry.space_group_name_H-M   'P 1'
#
loop_
_entity.id
_entity.type
_entity.pdbx_description
1 polymer ?
#
loop_
_entity_poly.entity_id
_entity_poly.type
_entity_poly.pdbx_seq_one_letter_code
_entity_poly.pdbx_strand_id
1 'polypeptide(L)'
;MQAIRIIDTSFNLLGEIDNYESLQFIRRFYNAGEFELHINVGKRYADTLQKGNVIMLVGHAHKAGIITSRQITLGEDGTQTIVAKGVTLEGVLDRRVTVTEDYDRVKGNAETVIKHYVRRHIEDGIYPDRKIPFFVCAPDKKRGIETPWQSRYEPLHEVVQKIAKFCDIGYFAYLDIQNRKWVFDVMTGRDLTTGQKIHPPVIFSTDFNNVQSQEFVEADGSFKNVGYAGGKGEEEERLIQVVGNASGLERREVFMDCSSAEDAVELSEMGAQKLAEYGQIITFDGRVLDTRSFRYEVDWDLGDTVTLKDDQWGVELNSRITEVREIYEQDSKIEIQFGDEIPTVTKAVKSMQSQIDRLQTNSGLSEVVKRLDSGVLLRDNYFNIATIHTIRNGVEVQEFWLL
;
A
#
# COMPACT_ATOMS: atom_id res chain seq x y z
N MET A 1 5.11 27.65 3.74
CA MET A 1 4.72 26.38 3.10
C MET A 1 5.95 25.52 2.92
N GLN A 2 5.80 24.21 3.02
CA GLN A 2 6.87 23.25 2.74
C GLN A 2 7.22 23.30 1.26
N ALA A 3 8.45 23.69 0.89
CA ALA A 3 8.85 23.72 -0.50
C ALA A 3 8.93 22.29 -1.09
N ILE A 4 8.58 22.16 -2.37
CA ILE A 4 8.71 20.92 -3.14
C ILE A 4 9.60 21.13 -4.36
N ARG A 5 10.40 20.13 -4.68
CA ARG A 5 11.17 20.06 -5.93
C ARG A 5 10.50 19.11 -6.91
N ILE A 6 10.52 19.50 -8.17
CA ILE A 6 10.06 18.68 -9.29
C ILE A 6 11.29 18.22 -10.07
N ILE A 7 11.45 16.92 -10.23
CA ILE A 7 12.55 16.33 -10.99
C ILE A 7 12.00 15.38 -12.07
N ASP A 8 12.75 15.20 -13.15
CA ASP A 8 12.47 14.12 -14.11
C ASP A 8 13.11 12.79 -13.66
N THR A 9 12.84 11.71 -14.39
CA THR A 9 13.43 10.38 -14.11
C THR A 9 14.93 10.30 -14.41
N SER A 10 15.51 11.33 -15.02
CA SER A 10 16.96 11.49 -15.22
C SER A 10 17.62 12.29 -14.08
N PHE A 11 16.83 12.64 -13.04
CA PHE A 11 17.23 13.42 -11.87
C PHE A 11 17.61 14.87 -12.20
N ASN A 12 17.13 15.41 -13.31
CA ASN A 12 17.26 16.84 -13.60
C ASN A 12 16.21 17.62 -12.81
N LEU A 13 16.63 18.71 -12.16
CA LEU A 13 15.72 19.63 -11.49
C LEU A 13 14.94 20.43 -12.52
N LEU A 14 13.61 20.31 -12.51
CA LEU A 14 12.70 21.02 -13.39
C LEU A 14 12.17 22.31 -12.74
N GLY A 15 11.98 22.30 -11.42
CA GLY A 15 11.49 23.45 -10.68
C GLY A 15 11.48 23.24 -9.18
N GLU A 16 11.36 24.34 -8.44
CA GLU A 16 11.09 24.35 -7.00
C GLU A 16 9.86 25.23 -6.77
N ILE A 17 8.84 24.67 -6.12
CA ILE A 17 7.56 25.31 -5.86
C ILE A 17 7.43 25.48 -4.34
N ASP A 18 7.25 26.71 -3.89
CA ASP A 18 7.07 27.08 -2.48
C ASP A 18 5.75 27.82 -2.22
N ASN A 19 4.92 27.97 -3.25
CA ASN A 19 3.73 28.81 -3.23
C ASN A 19 2.47 28.13 -3.79
N TYR A 20 2.28 26.83 -3.60
CA TYR A 20 1.04 26.12 -3.99
C TYR A 20 -0.15 26.44 -3.07
N GLU A 21 -1.36 25.98 -3.41
CA GLU A 21 -2.57 26.20 -2.64
C GLU A 21 -2.74 25.16 -1.52
N SER A 22 -2.53 23.88 -1.85
CA SER A 22 -2.61 22.77 -0.89
C SER A 22 -1.77 21.59 -1.38
N LEU A 23 -1.08 20.92 -0.46
CA LEU A 23 -0.44 19.63 -0.68
C LEU A 23 -0.84 18.67 0.44
N GLN A 24 -1.44 17.54 0.08
CA GLN A 24 -1.58 16.39 0.97
C GLN A 24 -0.54 15.35 0.58
N PHE A 25 0.26 14.90 1.53
CA PHE A 25 1.26 13.86 1.34
C PHE A 25 1.06 12.76 2.39
N ILE A 26 0.75 11.56 1.94
CA ILE A 26 0.36 10.44 2.78
C ILE A 26 1.43 9.36 2.65
N ARG A 27 2.01 8.93 3.76
CA ARG A 27 2.88 7.75 3.85
C ARG A 27 2.13 6.62 4.53
N ARG A 28 2.33 5.38 4.07
CA ARG A 28 1.71 4.18 4.65
C ARG A 28 2.77 3.13 4.94
N PHE A 29 2.56 2.37 6.01
CA PHE A 29 3.55 1.41 6.48
C PHE A 29 3.55 0.13 5.62
N TYR A 30 2.37 -0.39 5.28
CA TYR A 30 2.21 -1.67 4.56
C TYR A 30 1.99 -1.54 3.05
N ASN A 31 1.92 -0.32 2.51
CA ASN A 31 1.57 -0.06 1.11
C ASN A 31 2.13 1.28 0.65
N ALA A 32 2.05 1.51 -0.66
CA ALA A 32 2.41 2.81 -1.22
C ALA A 32 1.50 3.91 -0.66
N GLY A 33 2.14 5.01 -0.28
CA GLY A 33 1.48 6.27 -0.01
C GLY A 33 1.02 6.99 -1.28
N GLU A 34 0.41 8.14 -1.09
CA GLU A 34 -0.08 8.98 -2.19
C GLU A 34 0.05 10.46 -1.87
N PHE A 35 -0.04 11.29 -2.91
CA PHE A 35 -0.08 12.72 -2.74
C PHE A 35 -1.08 13.37 -3.70
N GLU A 36 -1.56 14.55 -3.29
CA GLU A 36 -2.41 15.41 -4.07
C GLU A 36 -1.99 16.87 -3.88
N LEU A 37 -1.66 17.53 -4.99
CA LEU A 37 -1.20 18.92 -5.03
C LEU A 37 -2.18 19.77 -5.83
N HIS A 38 -2.61 20.88 -5.23
CA HIS A 38 -3.44 21.90 -5.88
C HIS A 38 -2.58 23.15 -6.11
N ILE A 39 -2.50 23.59 -7.36
CA ILE A 39 -1.77 24.81 -7.72
C ILE A 39 -2.45 25.62 -8.83
N ASN A 40 -2.46 26.94 -8.73
CA ASN A 40 -2.86 27.80 -9.85
C ASN A 40 -1.90 27.65 -11.06
N VAL A 41 -2.45 27.52 -12.28
CA VAL A 41 -1.69 27.33 -13.54
C VAL A 41 -0.68 28.46 -13.80
N GLY A 42 -0.98 29.69 -13.38
CA GLY A 42 -0.12 30.86 -13.59
C GLY A 42 1.10 30.92 -12.66
N LYS A 43 1.20 30.03 -11.68
CA LYS A 43 2.34 30.00 -10.75
C LYS A 43 3.58 29.40 -11.41
N ARG A 44 4.74 29.88 -10.96
CA ARG A 44 6.04 29.45 -11.47
C ARG A 44 6.19 27.93 -11.32
N TYR A 45 6.66 27.27 -12.38
CA TYR A 45 6.87 25.82 -12.45
C TYR A 45 5.60 24.95 -12.38
N ALA A 46 4.39 25.52 -12.38
CA ALA A 46 3.16 24.73 -12.42
C ALA A 46 3.08 23.85 -13.69
N ASP A 47 3.70 24.29 -14.78
CA ASP A 47 3.85 23.55 -16.05
C ASP A 47 4.72 22.29 -15.93
N THR A 48 5.57 22.20 -14.90
CA THR A 48 6.43 21.03 -14.65
C THR A 48 5.70 19.87 -13.97
N LEU A 49 4.46 20.07 -13.50
CA LEU A 49 3.62 19.03 -12.89
C LEU A 49 3.04 18.08 -13.94
N GLN A 50 3.92 17.28 -14.55
CA GLN A 50 3.61 16.37 -15.65
C GLN A 50 3.67 14.93 -15.18
N LYS A 51 2.82 14.06 -15.75
CA LYS A 51 2.85 12.62 -15.51
C LYS A 51 4.25 12.06 -15.79
N GLY A 52 4.79 11.32 -14.84
CA GLY A 52 6.14 10.75 -14.89
C GLY A 52 7.22 11.58 -14.19
N ASN A 53 6.98 12.87 -13.93
CA ASN A 53 7.85 13.66 -13.07
C ASN A 53 7.66 13.27 -11.61
N VAL A 54 8.67 13.54 -10.80
CA VAL A 54 8.70 13.21 -9.37
C VAL A 54 8.64 14.50 -8.56
N ILE A 55 7.78 14.51 -7.54
CA ILE A 55 7.82 15.52 -6.49
C ILE A 55 8.69 15.02 -5.33
N MET A 56 9.38 15.92 -4.66
CA MET A 56 10.13 15.65 -3.44
C MET A 56 9.98 16.83 -2.48
N LEU A 57 9.61 16.59 -1.22
CA LEU A 57 9.64 17.63 -0.20
C LEU A 57 11.09 18.03 0.06
N VAL A 58 11.39 19.32 -0.03
CA VAL A 58 12.75 19.85 0.17
C VAL A 58 13.24 19.47 1.57
N GLY A 59 14.39 18.79 1.62
CA GLY A 59 14.99 18.28 2.87
C GLY A 59 14.59 16.85 3.24
N HIS A 60 13.60 16.27 2.58
CA HIS A 60 13.04 14.95 2.93
C HIS A 60 13.02 14.03 1.71
N ALA A 61 14.17 13.42 1.39
CA ALA A 61 14.32 12.57 0.22
C ALA A 61 13.46 11.27 0.26
N HIS A 62 13.03 10.86 1.45
CA HIS A 62 12.07 9.78 1.68
C HIS A 62 10.61 10.19 1.47
N LYS A 63 10.33 11.48 1.35
CA LYS A 63 9.00 12.04 1.03
C LYS A 63 8.99 12.46 -0.44
N ALA A 64 9.05 11.47 -1.31
CA ALA A 64 9.03 11.64 -2.76
C ALA A 64 7.96 10.75 -3.41
N GLY A 65 7.43 11.21 -4.54
CA GLY A 65 6.39 10.48 -5.26
C GLY A 65 6.36 10.82 -6.75
N ILE A 66 5.93 9.85 -7.57
CA ILE A 66 5.78 10.01 -9.01
C ILE A 66 4.37 10.50 -9.34
N ILE A 67 4.27 11.55 -10.15
CA ILE A 67 3.00 12.08 -10.66
C ILE A 67 2.41 11.06 -11.64
N THR A 68 1.20 10.58 -11.33
CA THR A 68 0.47 9.61 -12.16
C THR A 68 -0.72 10.25 -12.87
N SER A 69 -1.28 11.33 -12.32
CA SER A 69 -2.37 12.07 -12.93
C SER A 69 -2.21 13.58 -12.77
N ARG A 70 -2.79 14.32 -13.72
CA ARG A 70 -2.89 15.77 -13.71
C ARG A 70 -4.22 16.16 -14.32
N GLN A 71 -4.97 16.97 -13.60
CA GLN A 71 -6.21 17.57 -14.06
C GLN A 71 -6.04 19.09 -14.08
N ILE A 72 -6.58 19.76 -15.11
CA ILE A 72 -6.63 21.23 -15.18
C ILE A 72 -8.10 21.62 -15.22
N THR A 73 -8.49 22.61 -14.42
CA THR A 73 -9.87 23.10 -14.34
C THR A 73 -9.88 24.61 -14.45
N LEU A 74 -10.82 25.16 -15.24
CA LEU A 74 -11.14 26.58 -15.31
C LEU A 74 -12.42 26.82 -14.50
N GLY A 75 -12.30 27.55 -13.39
CA GLY A 75 -13.43 27.96 -12.56
C GLY A 75 -14.28 29.04 -13.24
N GLU A 76 -15.52 29.22 -12.76
CA GLU A 76 -16.44 30.26 -13.23
C GLU A 76 -15.89 31.68 -13.00
N ASP A 77 -15.01 31.85 -12.01
CA ASP A 77 -14.29 33.08 -11.69
C ASP A 77 -13.08 33.34 -12.61
N GLY A 78 -12.81 32.44 -13.56
CA GLY A 78 -11.66 32.48 -14.46
C GLY A 78 -10.37 31.89 -13.87
N THR A 79 -10.40 31.39 -12.64
CA THR A 79 -9.23 30.78 -11.99
C THR A 79 -8.91 29.45 -12.66
N GLN A 80 -7.66 29.25 -13.07
CA GLN A 80 -7.19 27.97 -13.60
C GLN A 80 -6.35 27.22 -12.57
N THR A 81 -6.78 26.02 -12.22
CA THR A 81 -6.14 25.18 -11.20
C THR A 81 -5.65 23.87 -11.81
N ILE A 82 -4.45 23.46 -11.43
CA ILE A 82 -3.89 22.13 -11.64
C ILE A 82 -4.09 21.31 -10.37
N VAL A 83 -4.66 20.12 -10.51
CA VAL A 83 -4.65 19.07 -9.49
C VAL A 83 -3.72 17.97 -9.98
N ALA A 84 -2.54 17.85 -9.36
CA ALA A 84 -1.57 16.80 -9.66
C ALA A 84 -1.63 15.72 -8.57
N LYS A 85 -1.88 14.47 -8.95
CA LYS A 85 -1.87 13.34 -8.02
C LYS A 85 -0.81 12.33 -8.38
N GLY A 86 -0.35 11.60 -7.38
CA GLY A 86 0.65 10.57 -7.56
C GLY A 86 0.76 9.63 -6.37
N VAL A 87 1.67 8.67 -6.51
CA VAL A 87 1.99 7.69 -5.49
C VAL A 87 3.43 7.89 -5.03
N THR A 88 3.75 7.50 -3.80
CA THR A 88 5.15 7.41 -3.35
C THR A 88 5.95 6.47 -4.26
N LEU A 89 7.28 6.55 -4.23
CA LEU A 89 8.12 5.91 -5.24
C LEU A 89 7.95 4.39 -5.32
N GLU A 90 7.70 3.71 -4.20
CA GLU A 90 7.38 2.28 -4.15
C GLU A 90 6.03 1.94 -4.80
N GLY A 91 5.18 2.93 -5.10
CA GLY A 91 3.96 2.72 -5.90
C GLY A 91 4.23 2.17 -7.31
N VAL A 92 5.46 2.23 -7.83
CA VAL A 92 5.80 1.57 -9.11
C VAL A 92 5.76 0.04 -9.06
N LEU A 93 5.70 -0.56 -7.86
CA LEU A 93 5.46 -2.00 -7.69
C LEU A 93 4.14 -2.42 -8.37
N ASP A 94 3.15 -1.53 -8.45
CA ASP A 94 1.85 -1.79 -9.08
C ASP A 94 1.95 -2.06 -10.59
N ARG A 95 3.04 -1.63 -11.24
CA ARG A 95 3.25 -1.80 -12.68
C ARG A 95 3.76 -3.20 -13.06
N ARG A 96 3.78 -4.14 -12.12
CA ARG A 96 4.40 -5.45 -12.28
C ARG A 96 3.51 -6.55 -11.68
N VAL A 97 3.60 -7.73 -12.28
CA VAL A 97 3.09 -8.98 -11.72
C VAL A 97 4.26 -9.94 -11.50
N THR A 98 4.19 -10.86 -10.55
CA THR A 98 5.22 -11.89 -10.39
C THR A 98 5.17 -12.84 -11.59
N VAL A 99 6.22 -12.90 -12.42
CA VAL A 99 6.25 -13.79 -13.59
C VAL A 99 7.35 -14.82 -13.42
N THR A 100 6.96 -16.08 -13.57
CA THR A 100 7.81 -17.24 -13.36
C THR A 100 7.15 -18.44 -14.05
N GLU A 101 7.97 -19.41 -14.48
CA GLU A 101 7.47 -20.62 -15.15
C GLU A 101 6.62 -21.45 -14.18
N ASP A 102 7.19 -21.76 -13.01
CA ASP A 102 6.54 -22.38 -11.84
C ASP A 102 6.33 -21.35 -10.71
N TYR A 103 5.81 -21.77 -9.55
CA TYR A 103 5.73 -20.89 -8.38
C TYR A 103 7.12 -20.39 -7.94
N ASP A 104 7.26 -19.08 -7.77
CA ASP A 104 8.49 -18.48 -7.24
C ASP A 104 8.47 -18.57 -5.72
N ARG A 105 9.19 -19.56 -5.19
CA ARG A 105 9.26 -19.89 -3.76
C ARG A 105 10.53 -19.36 -3.13
N VAL A 106 10.38 -18.67 -2.02
CA VAL A 106 11.50 -18.13 -1.23
C VAL A 106 11.20 -18.27 0.26
N LYS A 107 12.22 -18.53 1.07
CA LYS A 107 12.12 -18.56 2.53
C LYS A 107 13.29 -17.80 3.15
N GLY A 108 13.00 -16.99 4.14
CA GLY A 108 13.99 -16.19 4.87
C GLY A 108 13.32 -15.09 5.69
N ASN A 109 14.11 -14.16 6.22
CA ASN A 109 13.57 -12.98 6.88
C ASN A 109 12.65 -12.19 5.95
N ALA A 110 11.63 -11.55 6.51
CA ALA A 110 10.64 -10.78 5.75
C ALA A 110 11.28 -9.78 4.76
N GLU A 111 12.35 -9.10 5.18
CA GLU A 111 13.15 -8.24 4.30
C GLU A 111 13.70 -8.99 3.08
N THR A 112 14.30 -10.15 3.31
CA THR A 112 14.89 -10.99 2.25
C THR A 112 13.82 -11.46 1.27
N VAL A 113 12.67 -11.89 1.78
CA VAL A 113 11.51 -12.34 0.98
C VAL A 113 10.94 -11.18 0.15
N ILE A 114 10.71 -10.01 0.75
CA ILE A 114 10.24 -8.82 0.02
C ILE A 114 11.23 -8.40 -1.06
N LYS A 115 12.52 -8.28 -0.71
CA LYS A 115 13.56 -7.85 -1.66
C LYS A 115 13.79 -8.88 -2.78
N HIS A 116 13.57 -10.17 -2.54
CA HIS A 116 13.59 -11.20 -3.58
C HIS A 116 12.59 -10.88 -4.69
N TYR A 117 11.31 -10.69 -4.34
CA TYR A 117 10.27 -10.39 -5.34
C TYR A 117 10.49 -9.05 -6.03
N VAL A 118 10.90 -8.01 -5.30
CA VAL A 118 11.18 -6.69 -5.90
C VAL A 118 12.36 -6.78 -6.87
N ARG A 119 13.47 -7.41 -6.47
CA ARG A 119 14.66 -7.57 -7.33
C ARG A 119 14.33 -8.31 -8.62
N ARG A 120 13.63 -9.44 -8.51
CA ARG A 120 13.29 -10.33 -9.63
C ARG A 120 12.36 -9.67 -10.67
N HIS A 121 11.65 -8.61 -10.28
CA HIS A 121 10.58 -8.04 -11.12
C HIS A 121 10.76 -6.57 -11.48
N ILE A 122 11.73 -5.87 -10.89
CA ILE A 122 12.01 -4.44 -11.14
C ILE A 122 13.50 -4.14 -11.32
N GLU A 123 14.39 -4.73 -10.52
CA GLU A 123 15.81 -4.33 -10.51
C GLU A 123 16.67 -5.14 -11.47
N ASP A 124 16.75 -6.46 -11.26
CA ASP A 124 17.66 -7.34 -12.00
C ASP A 124 17.05 -8.74 -12.15
N GLY A 125 15.88 -8.77 -12.79
CA GLY A 125 15.12 -9.98 -13.06
C GLY A 125 15.59 -10.74 -14.31
N ILE A 126 15.03 -11.94 -14.48
CA ILE A 126 15.26 -12.80 -15.67
C ILE A 126 14.81 -12.12 -16.97
N TYR A 127 13.76 -11.28 -16.91
CA TYR A 127 13.21 -10.56 -18.06
C TYR A 127 13.74 -9.11 -18.08
N PRO A 128 14.72 -8.76 -18.94
CA PRO A 128 15.46 -7.49 -18.84
C PRO A 128 14.63 -6.25 -19.18
N ASP A 129 13.60 -6.40 -20.02
CA ASP A 129 12.65 -5.35 -20.43
C ASP A 129 11.81 -4.80 -19.27
N ARG A 130 11.72 -5.56 -18.16
CA ARG A 130 11.00 -5.17 -16.96
C ARG A 130 11.80 -4.23 -16.05
N LYS A 131 13.11 -4.10 -16.28
CA LYS A 131 14.03 -3.33 -15.44
C LYS A 131 13.63 -1.86 -15.40
N ILE A 132 13.62 -1.27 -14.20
CA ILE A 132 13.58 0.19 -14.02
C ILE A 132 15.02 0.65 -13.74
N PRO A 133 15.73 1.28 -14.70
CA PRO A 133 17.20 1.44 -14.62
C PRO A 133 17.72 2.22 -13.41
N PHE A 134 16.92 3.14 -12.88
CA PHE A 134 17.26 3.96 -11.71
C PHE A 134 16.70 3.39 -10.41
N PHE A 135 15.98 2.26 -10.41
CA PHE A 135 15.46 1.63 -9.21
C PHE A 135 16.42 0.55 -8.70
N VAL A 136 16.74 0.57 -7.41
CA VAL A 136 17.61 -0.42 -6.75
C VAL A 136 17.10 -0.77 -5.36
N CYS A 137 17.32 -2.00 -4.90
CA CYS A 137 17.06 -2.37 -3.52
C CYS A 137 18.29 -2.06 -2.66
N ALA A 138 18.07 -1.42 -1.50
CA ALA A 138 19.09 -1.28 -0.48
C ALA A 138 19.66 -2.64 -0.04
N PRO A 139 20.88 -2.70 0.54
CA PRO A 139 21.46 -3.93 1.06
C PRO A 139 20.50 -4.66 2.01
N ASP A 140 20.46 -5.98 1.91
CA ASP A 140 19.62 -6.81 2.77
C ASP A 140 20.23 -6.92 4.17
N LYS A 141 19.50 -6.45 5.18
CA LYS A 141 19.89 -6.47 6.60
C LYS A 141 19.20 -7.60 7.38
N LYS A 142 18.42 -8.47 6.72
CA LYS A 142 17.71 -9.61 7.31
C LYS A 142 16.72 -9.22 8.42
N ARG A 143 16.00 -8.11 8.24
CA ARG A 143 14.97 -7.63 9.20
C ARG A 143 13.66 -8.42 9.07
N GLY A 144 12.92 -8.47 10.18
CA GLY A 144 11.62 -9.15 10.27
C GLY A 144 11.74 -10.65 10.54
N ILE A 145 10.60 -11.26 10.87
CA ILE A 145 10.49 -12.70 11.13
C ILE A 145 10.82 -13.52 9.88
N GLU A 146 11.24 -14.78 10.06
CA GLU A 146 11.37 -15.70 8.94
C GLU A 146 9.99 -16.17 8.47
N THR A 147 9.75 -16.11 7.16
CA THR A 147 8.56 -16.65 6.53
C THR A 147 8.92 -17.30 5.20
N PRO A 148 8.27 -18.40 4.80
CA PRO A 148 8.21 -18.79 3.41
C PRO A 148 7.19 -17.91 2.68
N TRP A 149 7.36 -17.75 1.38
CA TRP A 149 6.34 -17.16 0.52
C TRP A 149 6.42 -17.78 -0.87
N GLN A 150 5.27 -17.81 -1.53
CA GLN A 150 5.19 -18.18 -2.94
C GLN A 150 4.27 -17.22 -3.69
N SER A 151 4.59 -16.99 -4.95
CA SER A 151 3.76 -16.18 -5.82
C SER A 151 3.87 -16.63 -7.27
N ARG A 152 2.76 -16.51 -8.00
CA ARG A 152 2.71 -16.77 -9.45
C ARG A 152 1.62 -15.93 -10.11
N TYR A 153 2.02 -15.06 -11.04
CA TYR A 153 1.15 -14.13 -11.76
C TYR A 153 0.28 -13.20 -10.89
N GLU A 154 0.65 -12.99 -9.62
CA GLU A 154 -0.02 -12.02 -8.75
C GLU A 154 0.56 -10.60 -8.94
N PRO A 155 -0.22 -9.53 -8.73
CA PRO A 155 0.30 -8.17 -8.69
C PRO A 155 1.42 -8.03 -7.66
N LEU A 156 2.58 -7.52 -8.07
CA LEU A 156 3.77 -7.46 -7.22
C LEU A 156 3.54 -6.62 -5.97
N HIS A 157 2.81 -5.51 -6.09
CA HIS A 157 2.49 -4.67 -4.94
C HIS A 157 1.62 -5.40 -3.90
N GLU A 158 0.67 -6.23 -4.32
CA GLU A 158 -0.17 -7.03 -3.42
C GLU A 158 0.65 -8.10 -2.71
N VAL A 159 1.55 -8.78 -3.43
CA VAL A 159 2.45 -9.80 -2.85
C VAL A 159 3.30 -9.16 -1.75
N VAL A 160 3.96 -8.04 -2.06
CA VAL A 160 4.80 -7.32 -1.09
C VAL A 160 3.99 -6.82 0.10
N GLN A 161 2.77 -6.29 -0.13
CA GLN A 161 1.88 -5.86 0.94
C GLN A 161 1.43 -7.03 1.85
N LYS A 162 1.08 -8.19 1.29
CA LYS A 162 0.67 -9.35 2.10
C LYS A 162 1.82 -9.83 2.98
N ILE A 163 3.05 -9.90 2.44
CA ILE A 163 4.25 -10.24 3.23
C ILE A 163 4.46 -9.20 4.34
N ALA A 164 4.38 -7.91 3.99
CA ALA A 164 4.57 -6.79 4.90
C ALA A 164 3.59 -6.86 6.10
N LYS A 165 2.30 -7.05 5.82
CA LYS A 165 1.27 -7.22 6.87
C LYS A 165 1.48 -8.46 7.72
N PHE A 166 1.69 -9.62 7.09
CA PHE A 166 1.88 -10.88 7.82
C PHE A 166 3.10 -10.85 8.74
N CYS A 167 4.17 -10.20 8.30
CA CYS A 167 5.43 -10.12 9.05
C CYS A 167 5.57 -8.88 9.93
N ASP A 168 4.54 -8.02 9.96
CA ASP A 168 4.56 -6.75 10.69
C ASP A 168 5.80 -5.88 10.36
N ILE A 169 6.06 -5.71 9.06
CA ILE A 169 7.18 -4.93 8.53
C ILE A 169 6.70 -3.97 7.45
N GLY A 170 7.28 -2.77 7.38
CA GLY A 170 6.91 -1.78 6.39
C GLY A 170 7.92 -1.69 5.23
N TYR A 171 7.57 -0.95 4.18
CA TYR A 171 8.48 -0.69 3.07
C TYR A 171 8.28 0.70 2.45
N PHE A 172 9.32 1.20 1.79
CA PHE A 172 9.34 2.52 1.19
C PHE A 172 10.39 2.60 0.08
N ALA A 173 10.31 3.64 -0.74
CA ALA A 173 11.43 4.04 -1.58
C ALA A 173 11.74 5.54 -1.45
N TYR A 174 13.03 5.88 -1.49
CA TYR A 174 13.53 7.24 -1.36
C TYR A 174 14.47 7.63 -2.50
N LEU A 175 14.67 8.94 -2.69
CA LEU A 175 15.60 9.46 -3.67
C LEU A 175 17.04 9.49 -3.13
N ASP A 176 17.93 8.77 -3.79
CA ASP A 176 19.37 9.03 -3.71
C ASP A 176 19.75 9.96 -4.86
N ILE A 177 19.74 11.26 -4.57
CA ILE A 177 20.04 12.31 -5.56
C ILE A 177 21.49 12.22 -6.05
N GLN A 178 22.43 11.81 -5.18
CA GLN A 178 23.85 11.77 -5.53
C GLN A 178 24.13 10.66 -6.54
N ASN A 179 23.57 9.47 -6.30
CA ASN A 179 23.76 8.31 -7.18
C ASN A 179 22.71 8.21 -8.29
N ARG A 180 21.74 9.14 -8.34
CA ARG A 180 20.61 9.15 -9.29
C ARG A 180 19.82 7.84 -9.25
N LYS A 181 19.42 7.44 -8.04
CA LYS A 181 18.66 6.21 -7.78
C LYS A 181 17.40 6.45 -6.97
N TRP A 182 16.39 5.63 -7.24
CA TRP A 182 15.30 5.36 -6.31
C TRP A 182 15.71 4.12 -5.53
N VAL A 183 15.86 4.26 -4.23
CA VAL A 183 16.32 3.19 -3.36
C VAL A 183 15.13 2.65 -2.59
N PHE A 184 14.78 1.40 -2.85
CA PHE A 184 13.77 0.66 -2.12
C PHE A 184 14.38 0.00 -0.89
N ASP A 185 13.74 0.17 0.26
CA ASP A 185 14.11 -0.51 1.49
C ASP A 185 12.87 -0.90 2.31
N VAL A 186 13.09 -1.78 3.29
CA VAL A 186 12.09 -2.07 4.32
C VAL A 186 12.33 -1.20 5.55
N MET A 187 11.31 -1.00 6.37
CA MET A 187 11.39 -0.30 7.65
C MET A 187 10.76 -1.15 8.76
N THR A 188 11.30 -0.99 9.96
CA THR A 188 10.76 -1.56 11.20
C THR A 188 10.37 -0.42 12.11
N GLY A 189 9.21 -0.52 12.75
CA GLY A 189 8.81 0.39 13.81
C GLY A 189 9.67 0.27 15.06
N ARG A 190 9.79 1.35 15.83
CA ARG A 190 10.25 1.28 17.22
C ARG A 190 9.08 0.91 18.12
N ASP A 191 9.38 0.22 19.21
CA ASP A 191 8.42 0.03 20.30
C ASP A 191 8.52 1.24 21.26
N LEU A 192 7.54 2.13 21.18
CA LEU A 192 7.37 3.32 22.01
C LEU A 192 6.21 3.15 23.01
N THR A 193 5.81 1.91 23.29
CA THR A 193 4.73 1.64 24.24
C THR A 193 5.16 1.91 25.68
N THR A 194 4.20 2.05 26.59
CA THR A 194 4.43 2.23 28.03
C THR A 194 5.03 0.98 28.71
N GLY A 195 4.90 -0.20 28.08
CA GLY A 195 5.34 -1.48 28.64
C GLY A 195 6.84 -1.77 28.50
N GLN A 196 7.53 -1.06 27.61
CA GLN A 196 8.97 -1.24 27.36
C GLN A 196 9.83 -0.23 28.13
N LYS A 197 11.16 -0.43 28.13
CA LYS A 197 12.13 0.39 28.90
C LYS A 197 13.32 0.92 28.10
N ILE A 198 13.35 0.68 26.79
CA ILE A 198 14.43 1.06 25.87
C ILE A 198 14.23 2.48 25.35
N HIS A 199 13.00 2.83 24.98
CA HIS A 199 12.64 4.12 24.39
C HIS A 199 11.74 4.94 25.33
N PRO A 200 11.80 6.28 25.27
CA PRO A 200 10.75 7.10 25.88
C PRO A 200 9.38 6.76 25.29
N PRO A 201 8.36 6.51 26.11
CA PRO A 201 7.05 6.11 25.61
C PRO A 201 6.34 7.29 24.95
N VAL A 202 5.57 6.99 23.91
CA VAL A 202 4.67 7.94 23.24
C VAL A 202 3.24 7.50 23.51
N ILE A 203 2.45 8.41 24.08
CA ILE A 203 1.06 8.15 24.46
C ILE A 203 0.16 9.17 23.77
N PHE A 204 -0.75 8.72 22.94
CA PHE A 204 -1.80 9.56 22.37
C PHE A 204 -3.06 9.46 23.21
N SER A 205 -3.52 10.61 23.71
CA SER A 205 -4.66 10.70 24.62
C SER A 205 -5.28 12.09 24.58
N THR A 206 -6.61 12.13 24.68
CA THR A 206 -7.38 13.37 24.86
C THR A 206 -6.97 14.08 26.15
N ASP A 207 -6.66 13.34 27.22
CA ASP A 207 -6.22 13.90 28.51
C ASP A 207 -4.85 14.59 28.43
N PHE A 208 -4.00 14.18 27.48
CA PHE A 208 -2.71 14.82 27.21
C PHE A 208 -2.81 15.98 26.21
N ASN A 209 -4.02 16.31 25.74
CA ASN A 209 -4.28 17.36 24.75
C ASN A 209 -3.42 17.23 23.48
N ASN A 210 -3.06 16.00 23.11
CA ASN A 210 -2.28 15.71 21.89
C ASN A 210 -3.11 15.01 20.81
N VAL A 211 -4.39 14.74 21.08
CA VAL A 211 -5.39 14.25 20.13
C VAL A 211 -6.51 15.29 20.02
N GLN A 212 -6.80 15.75 18.79
CA GLN A 212 -7.88 16.69 18.49
C GLN A 212 -9.21 15.98 18.28
N SER A 213 -9.19 14.86 17.56
CA SER A 213 -10.34 14.00 17.32
C SER A 213 -9.86 12.57 17.21
N GLN A 214 -10.74 11.64 17.59
CA GLN A 214 -10.46 10.21 17.55
C GLN A 214 -11.75 9.45 17.25
N GLU A 215 -11.60 8.33 16.58
CA GLU A 215 -12.63 7.35 16.30
C GLU A 215 -12.06 5.97 16.64
N PHE A 216 -12.82 5.16 17.37
CA PHE A 216 -12.45 3.79 17.69
C PHE A 216 -13.48 2.84 17.07
N VAL A 217 -13.00 1.87 16.30
CA VAL A 217 -13.82 0.83 15.68
C VAL A 217 -13.30 -0.53 16.11
N GLU A 218 -14.17 -1.31 16.75
CA GLU A 218 -13.94 -2.72 17.04
C GLU A 218 -15.01 -3.54 16.32
N ALA A 219 -14.60 -4.40 15.40
CA ALA A 219 -15.51 -5.16 14.57
C ALA A 219 -14.98 -6.56 14.24
N ASP A 220 -15.89 -7.53 14.36
CA ASP A 220 -15.59 -8.93 14.08
C ASP A 220 -16.21 -9.45 12.78
N GLY A 221 -16.72 -8.56 11.91
CA GLY A 221 -17.57 -8.96 10.78
C GLY A 221 -16.95 -10.04 9.87
N SER A 222 -15.65 -9.96 9.64
CA SER A 222 -14.85 -10.96 8.91
C SER A 222 -13.94 -11.80 9.79
N PHE A 223 -13.98 -11.64 11.12
CA PHE A 223 -12.99 -12.25 12.01
C PHE A 223 -13.09 -13.78 12.02
N LYS A 224 -11.94 -14.44 11.77
CA LYS A 224 -11.76 -15.90 11.84
C LYS A 224 -10.46 -16.20 12.56
N ASN A 225 -10.49 -17.20 13.42
CA ASN A 225 -9.34 -17.61 14.22
C ASN A 225 -9.03 -19.11 14.11
N VAL A 226 -9.79 -19.84 13.30
CA VAL A 226 -9.45 -21.19 12.88
C VAL A 226 -9.69 -21.36 11.38
N GLY A 227 -8.71 -21.95 10.69
CA GLY A 227 -8.74 -22.17 9.26
C GLY A 227 -8.55 -23.64 8.91
N TYR A 228 -9.30 -24.12 7.92
CA TYR A 228 -9.07 -25.40 7.25
C TYR A 228 -8.34 -25.13 5.93
N ALA A 229 -7.03 -25.36 5.90
CA ALA A 229 -6.20 -25.18 4.72
C ALA A 229 -6.27 -26.44 3.85
N GLY A 230 -6.87 -26.32 2.66
CA GLY A 230 -7.00 -27.43 1.72
C GLY A 230 -5.89 -27.43 0.68
N GLY A 231 -5.01 -28.43 0.72
CA GLY A 231 -3.93 -28.66 -0.24
C GLY A 231 -4.40 -29.36 -1.52
N LYS A 232 -3.46 -30.05 -2.18
CA LYS A 232 -3.71 -30.88 -3.37
C LYS A 232 -4.67 -32.05 -3.07
N GLY A 233 -5.33 -32.53 -4.11
CA GLY A 233 -6.32 -33.60 -4.06
C GLY A 233 -7.75 -33.07 -4.24
N GLU A 234 -8.66 -33.95 -4.62
CA GLU A 234 -10.07 -33.67 -4.82
C GLU A 234 -10.91 -34.45 -3.78
N GLU A 235 -12.07 -33.91 -3.43
CA GLU A 235 -13.04 -34.55 -2.54
C GLU A 235 -12.40 -35.15 -1.26
N GLU A 236 -12.56 -36.46 -1.04
CA GLU A 236 -12.07 -37.19 0.14
C GLU A 236 -10.55 -37.36 0.16
N GLU A 237 -9.87 -37.19 -0.98
CA GLU A 237 -8.40 -37.29 -1.09
C GLU A 237 -7.69 -35.96 -0.83
N ARG A 238 -8.45 -34.86 -0.66
CA ARG A 238 -7.88 -33.54 -0.43
C ARG A 238 -7.17 -33.49 0.93
N LEU A 239 -5.87 -33.16 0.91
CA LEU A 239 -5.12 -32.94 2.14
C LEU A 239 -5.65 -31.71 2.87
N ILE A 240 -6.08 -31.86 4.13
CA ILE A 240 -6.55 -30.76 4.98
C ILE A 240 -5.60 -30.58 6.17
N GLN A 241 -5.19 -29.35 6.44
CA GLN A 241 -4.53 -28.95 7.69
C GLN A 241 -5.38 -27.94 8.45
N VAL A 242 -5.40 -28.05 9.77
CA VAL A 242 -6.10 -27.09 10.64
C VAL A 242 -5.08 -26.11 11.21
N VAL A 243 -5.33 -24.82 11.02
CA VAL A 243 -4.53 -23.73 11.58
C VAL A 243 -5.37 -22.93 12.59
N GLY A 244 -4.75 -22.51 13.69
CA GLY A 244 -5.46 -21.92 14.83
C GLY A 244 -6.01 -22.98 15.79
N ASN A 245 -6.29 -22.58 17.04
CA ASN A 245 -6.57 -23.49 18.14
C ASN A 245 -7.79 -23.09 19.00
N ALA A 246 -8.58 -22.11 18.56
CA ALA A 246 -9.77 -21.68 19.30
C ALA A 246 -10.83 -22.80 19.36
N SER A 247 -11.65 -22.78 20.42
CA SER A 247 -12.69 -23.76 20.70
C SER A 247 -13.96 -23.10 21.26
N GLY A 248 -15.09 -23.82 21.23
CA GLY A 248 -16.36 -23.31 21.74
C GLY A 248 -16.89 -22.11 20.96
N LEU A 249 -17.54 -21.18 21.66
CA LEU A 249 -18.13 -19.96 21.07
C LEU A 249 -17.09 -19.06 20.39
N GLU A 250 -15.86 -19.04 20.90
CA GLU A 250 -14.78 -18.22 20.37
C GLU A 250 -14.23 -18.75 19.03
N ARG A 251 -14.54 -20.00 18.66
CA ARG A 251 -14.05 -20.61 17.43
C ARG A 251 -14.83 -20.10 16.22
N ARG A 252 -14.16 -19.34 15.35
CA ARG A 252 -14.74 -18.81 14.11
C ARG A 252 -13.95 -19.33 12.92
N GLU A 253 -14.61 -20.10 12.08
CA GLU A 253 -13.95 -20.96 11.09
C GLU A 253 -14.05 -20.45 9.64
N VAL A 254 -13.01 -20.74 8.85
CA VAL A 254 -12.96 -20.49 7.40
C VAL A 254 -12.26 -21.62 6.67
N PHE A 255 -12.69 -21.91 5.45
CA PHE A 255 -11.98 -22.79 4.52
C PHE A 255 -11.08 -21.97 3.60
N MET A 256 -9.83 -22.39 3.43
CA MET A 256 -8.83 -21.67 2.64
C MET A 256 -8.21 -22.61 1.62
N ASP A 257 -8.32 -22.25 0.34
CA ASP A 257 -7.70 -23.01 -0.74
C ASP A 257 -6.19 -22.76 -0.76
N CYS A 258 -5.40 -23.78 -0.49
CA CYS A 258 -3.93 -23.76 -0.47
C CYS A 258 -3.37 -24.85 -1.40
N SER A 259 -4.05 -25.10 -2.51
CA SER A 259 -3.73 -26.16 -3.49
C SER A 259 -2.33 -26.04 -4.12
N SER A 260 -1.67 -24.88 -4.03
CA SER A 260 -0.28 -24.68 -4.46
C SER A 260 0.77 -25.30 -3.53
N ALA A 261 0.37 -25.78 -2.35
CA ALA A 261 1.28 -26.38 -1.37
C ALA A 261 1.89 -27.67 -1.93
N GLU A 262 3.19 -27.87 -1.73
CA GLU A 262 3.88 -29.09 -2.10
C GLU A 262 3.72 -30.18 -1.06
N ASP A 263 3.68 -29.81 0.23
CA ASP A 263 3.56 -30.74 1.35
C ASP A 263 2.72 -30.18 2.52
N ALA A 264 2.59 -30.97 3.58
CA ALA A 264 1.82 -30.62 4.77
C ALA A 264 2.40 -29.43 5.58
N VAL A 265 3.72 -29.21 5.51
CA VAL A 265 4.39 -28.10 6.20
C VAL A 265 4.07 -26.80 5.46
N GLU A 266 4.29 -26.75 4.16
CA GLU A 266 3.96 -25.58 3.32
C GLU A 266 2.45 -25.27 3.37
N LEU A 267 1.61 -26.31 3.41
CA LEU A 267 0.17 -26.16 3.55
C LEU A 267 -0.22 -25.45 4.86
N SER A 268 0.44 -25.80 5.95
CA SER A 268 0.21 -25.18 7.26
C SER A 268 0.72 -23.74 7.30
N GLU A 269 1.90 -23.47 6.71
CA GLU A 269 2.48 -22.13 6.62
C GLU A 269 1.59 -21.19 5.77
N MET A 270 1.13 -21.62 4.59
CA MET A 270 0.16 -20.86 3.79
C MET A 270 -1.19 -20.71 4.49
N GLY A 271 -1.64 -21.74 5.18
CA GLY A 271 -2.87 -21.68 5.97
C GLY A 271 -2.80 -20.57 7.01
N ALA A 272 -1.69 -20.46 7.73
CA ALA A 272 -1.47 -19.39 8.71
C ALA A 272 -1.44 -18.00 8.06
N GLN A 273 -0.80 -17.86 6.89
CA GLN A 273 -0.77 -16.61 6.12
C GLN A 273 -2.16 -16.16 5.71
N LYS A 274 -2.97 -17.06 5.15
CA LYS A 274 -4.34 -16.74 4.75
C LYS A 274 -5.26 -16.50 5.94
N LEU A 275 -5.08 -17.21 7.05
CA LEU A 275 -5.86 -16.98 8.26
C LEU A 275 -5.63 -15.58 8.85
N ALA A 276 -4.39 -15.07 8.75
CA ALA A 276 -4.05 -13.73 9.23
C ALA A 276 -4.82 -12.61 8.49
N GLU A 277 -5.30 -12.84 7.26
CA GLU A 277 -6.16 -11.90 6.53
C GLU A 277 -7.56 -11.74 7.16
N TYR A 278 -7.95 -12.65 8.04
CA TYR A 278 -9.22 -12.64 8.78
C TYR A 278 -9.04 -12.14 10.22
N GLY A 279 -8.03 -11.30 10.47
CA GLY A 279 -7.82 -10.62 11.74
C GLY A 279 -9.03 -9.80 12.18
N GLN A 280 -9.11 -9.55 13.49
CA GLN A 280 -10.13 -8.67 14.06
C GLN A 280 -9.87 -7.24 13.60
N ILE A 281 -10.91 -6.51 13.24
CA ILE A 281 -10.78 -5.09 12.90
C ILE A 281 -10.79 -4.31 14.21
N ILE A 282 -9.62 -3.80 14.61
CA ILE A 282 -9.47 -2.84 15.70
C ILE A 282 -8.74 -1.63 15.12
N THR A 283 -9.49 -0.56 14.87
CA THR A 283 -8.92 0.67 14.31
C THR A 283 -9.10 1.82 15.28
N PHE A 284 -8.08 2.68 15.31
CA PHE A 284 -8.16 3.95 15.98
C PHE A 284 -7.70 4.99 14.96
N ASP A 285 -8.61 5.88 14.58
CA ASP A 285 -8.33 6.95 13.63
C ASP A 285 -8.26 8.25 14.41
N GLY A 286 -7.19 9.01 14.25
CA GLY A 286 -6.91 10.17 15.10
C GLY A 286 -6.35 11.36 14.35
N ARG A 287 -6.88 12.54 14.62
CA ARG A 287 -6.19 13.78 14.27
C ARG A 287 -5.32 14.19 15.43
N VAL A 288 -4.01 14.05 15.25
CA VAL A 288 -3.03 14.42 16.28
C VAL A 288 -2.65 15.88 16.15
N LEU A 289 -2.46 16.51 17.31
CA LEU A 289 -1.90 17.84 17.38
C LEU A 289 -0.38 17.72 17.47
N ASP A 290 0.34 18.38 16.57
CA ASP A 290 1.78 18.60 16.72
C ASP A 290 1.98 19.55 17.91
N THR A 291 2.05 18.96 19.09
CA THR A 291 2.21 19.66 20.37
C THR A 291 3.67 19.63 20.80
N ARG A 292 4.01 20.42 21.80
CA ARG A 292 5.33 20.31 22.44
C ARG A 292 5.54 18.97 23.17
N SER A 293 4.49 18.16 23.35
CA SER A 293 4.57 16.89 24.05
C SER A 293 5.29 15.82 23.22
N PHE A 294 4.93 15.69 21.94
CA PHE A 294 5.54 14.73 21.02
C PHE A 294 5.59 15.31 19.61
N ARG A 295 6.79 15.40 19.03
CA ARG A 295 7.02 15.94 17.70
C ARG A 295 7.18 14.83 16.67
N TYR A 296 6.48 14.98 15.56
CA TYR A 296 6.59 14.08 14.40
C TYR A 296 8.02 14.08 13.81
N GLU A 297 8.48 12.92 13.35
CA GLU A 297 9.84 12.62 12.85
C GLU A 297 10.98 12.88 13.87
N VAL A 298 10.64 13.12 15.13
CA VAL A 298 11.61 13.26 16.22
C VAL A 298 11.31 12.25 17.33
N ASP A 299 10.12 12.37 17.92
CA ASP A 299 9.70 11.53 19.03
C ASP A 299 8.97 10.27 18.53
N TRP A 300 8.24 10.39 17.42
CA TRP A 300 7.54 9.29 16.74
C TRP A 300 7.55 9.49 15.21
N ASP A 301 7.46 8.39 14.45
CA ASP A 301 7.30 8.40 12.99
C ASP A 301 6.37 7.24 12.56
N LEU A 302 6.01 7.22 11.28
CA LEU A 302 5.35 6.11 10.63
C LEU A 302 6.00 4.77 11.01
N GLY A 303 5.16 3.82 11.36
CA GLY A 303 5.58 2.48 11.70
C GLY A 303 5.90 2.30 13.17
N ASP A 304 6.05 3.31 14.02
CA ASP A 304 6.26 3.08 15.46
C ASP A 304 5.01 2.45 16.11
N THR A 305 5.21 1.59 17.12
CA THR A 305 4.14 1.10 18.01
C THR A 305 4.06 2.02 19.22
N VAL A 306 2.88 2.59 19.48
CA VAL A 306 2.65 3.57 20.56
C VAL A 306 1.48 3.12 21.42
N THR A 307 1.30 3.78 22.58
CA THR A 307 0.14 3.54 23.44
C THR A 307 -0.96 4.56 23.13
N LEU A 308 -2.17 4.07 22.88
CA LEU A 308 -3.38 4.85 22.74
C LEU A 308 -4.18 4.73 24.02
N LYS A 309 -4.64 5.85 24.55
CA LYS A 309 -5.37 5.87 25.82
C LYS A 309 -6.50 6.89 25.81
N ASP A 310 -7.71 6.43 26.04
CA ASP A 310 -8.84 7.29 26.38
C ASP A 310 -9.52 6.81 27.66
N ASP A 311 -9.37 7.59 28.73
CA ASP A 311 -9.91 7.26 30.06
C ASP A 311 -11.44 7.33 30.10
N GLN A 312 -12.08 8.10 29.21
CA GLN A 312 -13.55 8.20 29.15
C GLN A 312 -14.18 6.98 28.47
N TRP A 313 -13.51 6.42 27.47
CA TRP A 313 -13.94 5.20 26.79
C TRP A 313 -13.48 3.93 27.52
N GLY A 314 -12.54 4.05 28.46
CA GLY A 314 -11.92 2.91 29.14
C GLY A 314 -11.07 2.07 28.20
N VAL A 315 -10.51 2.72 27.17
CA VAL A 315 -9.73 2.06 26.11
C VAL A 315 -8.25 2.40 26.30
N GLU A 316 -7.43 1.37 26.48
CA GLU A 316 -5.98 1.45 26.42
C GLU A 316 -5.47 0.32 25.53
N LEU A 317 -4.79 0.66 24.44
CA LEU A 317 -4.20 -0.32 23.53
C LEU A 317 -2.85 0.13 23.00
N ASN A 318 -2.00 -0.83 22.66
CA ASN A 318 -0.78 -0.59 21.92
C ASN A 318 -1.06 -0.83 20.44
N SER A 319 -0.78 0.17 19.60
CA SER A 319 -1.05 0.07 18.16
C SER A 319 0.07 0.69 17.33
N ARG A 320 0.25 0.15 16.13
CA ARG A 320 1.21 0.65 15.15
C ARG A 320 0.62 1.84 14.39
N ILE A 321 1.41 2.88 14.17
CA ILE A 321 1.09 3.97 13.25
C ILE A 321 1.23 3.45 11.81
N THR A 322 0.12 3.27 11.11
CA THR A 322 0.08 2.65 9.78
C THR A 322 -0.10 3.65 8.63
N GLU A 323 -0.63 4.84 8.90
CA GLU A 323 -0.68 5.96 7.95
C GLU A 323 -0.29 7.27 8.67
N VAL A 324 0.47 8.11 7.97
CA VAL A 324 0.69 9.52 8.35
C VAL A 324 0.36 10.39 7.16
N ARG A 325 -0.56 11.34 7.35
CA ARG A 325 -0.99 12.33 6.36
C ARG A 325 -0.51 13.71 6.78
N GLU A 326 0.38 14.28 5.98
CA GLU A 326 0.88 15.64 6.13
C GLU A 326 0.09 16.55 5.19
N ILE A 327 -0.59 17.55 5.74
CA ILE A 327 -1.40 18.52 4.99
C ILE A 327 -0.72 19.87 5.09
N TYR A 328 -0.27 20.39 3.96
CA TYR A 328 0.42 21.66 3.84
C TYR A 328 -0.49 22.67 3.12
N GLU A 329 -1.06 23.59 3.89
CA GLU A 329 -1.88 24.71 3.40
C GLU A 329 -1.35 26.03 3.99
N GLN A 330 -2.23 26.95 4.39
CA GLN A 330 -1.85 28.12 5.18
C GLN A 330 -1.23 27.68 6.53
N ASP A 331 -1.87 26.72 7.19
CA ASP A 331 -1.36 26.02 8.35
C ASP A 331 -1.03 24.57 7.97
N SER A 332 -0.02 23.98 8.61
CA SER A 332 0.31 22.56 8.42
C SER A 332 -0.40 21.70 9.47
N LYS A 333 -0.91 20.55 9.07
CA LYS A 333 -1.62 19.59 9.94
C LYS A 333 -1.09 18.18 9.70
N ILE A 334 -1.15 17.36 10.74
CA ILE A 334 -0.79 15.95 10.70
C ILE A 334 -1.99 15.13 11.16
N GLU A 335 -2.37 14.15 10.35
CA GLU A 335 -3.41 13.16 10.66
C GLU A 335 -2.76 11.78 10.64
N ILE A 336 -3.17 10.89 11.55
CA ILE A 336 -2.58 9.56 11.68
C ILE A 336 -3.65 8.48 11.81
N GLN A 337 -3.33 7.31 11.28
CA GLN A 337 -4.12 6.10 11.44
C GLN A 337 -3.32 5.07 12.22
N PHE A 338 -4.02 4.34 13.10
CA PHE A 338 -3.46 3.24 13.85
C PHE A 338 -4.13 1.92 13.50
N GLY A 339 -3.34 0.85 13.50
CA GLY A 339 -3.84 -0.50 13.26
C GLY A 339 -4.17 -0.76 11.79
N ASP A 340 -5.01 -1.75 11.53
CA ASP A 340 -5.39 -2.10 10.16
C ASP A 340 -6.26 -1.02 9.52
N GLU A 341 -6.04 -0.73 8.24
CA GLU A 341 -6.99 0.08 7.47
C GLU A 341 -8.37 -0.59 7.54
N ILE A 342 -9.41 0.16 7.97
CA ILE A 342 -10.80 -0.28 7.77
C ILE A 342 -10.92 -0.62 6.29
N PRO A 343 -11.30 -1.86 5.90
CA PRO A 343 -11.62 -2.15 4.53
C PRO A 343 -12.74 -1.19 4.14
N THR A 344 -12.42 -0.19 3.32
CA THR A 344 -13.44 0.71 2.80
C THR A 344 -14.57 -0.12 2.22
N VAL A 345 -15.80 0.39 2.23
CA VAL A 345 -16.96 -0.30 1.61
C VAL A 345 -16.57 -0.86 0.23
N THR A 346 -15.72 -0.17 -0.52
CA THR A 346 -15.13 -0.62 -1.78
C THR A 346 -14.23 -1.87 -1.68
N LYS A 347 -13.32 -1.97 -0.68
CA LYS A 347 -12.51 -3.18 -0.43
C LYS A 347 -13.37 -4.34 0.05
N ALA A 348 -14.34 -4.07 0.94
CA ALA A 348 -15.30 -5.07 1.39
C ALA A 348 -16.17 -5.58 0.23
N VAL A 349 -16.63 -4.69 -0.65
CA VAL A 349 -17.38 -5.03 -1.87
C VAL A 349 -16.52 -5.82 -2.85
N LYS A 350 -15.25 -5.47 -3.08
CA LYS A 350 -14.36 -6.27 -3.95
C LYS A 350 -14.09 -7.66 -3.36
N SER A 351 -13.90 -7.76 -2.04
CA SER A 351 -13.74 -9.04 -1.35
C SER A 351 -15.00 -9.90 -1.49
N MET A 352 -16.19 -9.33 -1.23
CA MET A 352 -17.48 -9.98 -1.45
C MET A 352 -17.68 -10.37 -2.92
N GLN A 353 -17.33 -9.51 -3.88
CA GLN A 353 -17.42 -9.80 -5.31
C GLN A 353 -16.51 -10.98 -5.68
N SER A 354 -15.27 -11.02 -5.19
CA SER A 354 -14.34 -12.13 -5.42
C SER A 354 -14.81 -13.45 -4.79
N GLN A 355 -15.48 -13.38 -3.63
CA GLN A 355 -16.10 -14.55 -3.00
C GLN A 355 -17.33 -15.01 -3.78
N ILE A 356 -18.15 -14.08 -4.29
CA ILE A 356 -19.29 -14.37 -5.16
C ILE A 356 -18.82 -14.99 -6.47
N ASP A 357 -17.78 -14.48 -7.11
CA ASP A 357 -17.23 -15.02 -8.36
C ASP A 357 -16.68 -16.45 -8.17
N ARG A 358 -16.06 -16.72 -7.02
CA ARG A 358 -15.62 -18.07 -6.60
C ARG A 358 -16.79 -19.03 -6.31
N LEU A 359 -17.92 -18.51 -5.82
CA LEU A 359 -19.15 -19.29 -5.60
C LEU A 359 -19.92 -19.52 -6.92
N GLN A 360 -19.89 -18.57 -7.84
CA GLN A 360 -20.53 -18.65 -9.15
C GLN A 360 -19.79 -19.58 -10.11
N THR A 361 -18.48 -19.73 -9.97
CA THR A 361 -17.70 -20.75 -10.71
C THR A 361 -18.03 -22.19 -10.28
N ASN A 362 -18.63 -22.38 -9.10
CA ASN A 362 -19.04 -23.68 -8.56
C ASN A 362 -20.54 -24.03 -8.75
N SER A 363 -21.32 -23.21 -9.48
CA SER A 363 -22.72 -23.54 -9.78
C SER A 363 -23.03 -23.32 -11.27
N GLY A 364 -23.90 -24.18 -11.83
CA GLY A 364 -24.36 -24.15 -13.22
C GLY A 364 -25.05 -22.84 -13.68
N LEU A 365 -25.02 -21.80 -12.85
CA LEU A 365 -25.37 -20.41 -13.20
C LEU A 365 -24.39 -19.79 -14.21
N SER A 366 -23.14 -20.27 -14.29
CA SER A 366 -22.15 -19.75 -15.26
C SER A 366 -22.57 -19.94 -16.72
N GLU A 367 -23.38 -20.95 -17.02
CA GLU A 367 -23.88 -21.23 -18.37
C GLU A 367 -25.09 -20.34 -18.74
N VAL A 368 -25.86 -19.89 -17.74
CA VAL A 368 -26.95 -18.92 -17.90
C VAL A 368 -26.40 -17.50 -18.05
N VAL A 369 -25.37 -17.13 -17.29
CA VAL A 369 -24.65 -15.85 -17.44
C VAL A 369 -23.89 -15.79 -18.76
N LYS A 370 -23.20 -16.86 -19.18
CA LYS A 370 -22.60 -16.95 -20.52
C LYS A 370 -23.62 -16.80 -21.65
N ARG A 371 -24.85 -17.26 -21.46
CA ARG A 371 -25.94 -17.09 -22.45
C ARG A 371 -26.50 -15.67 -22.48
N LEU A 372 -26.50 -14.95 -21.36
CA LEU A 372 -26.87 -13.53 -21.29
C LEU A 372 -25.77 -12.61 -21.84
N ASP A 373 -24.48 -12.90 -21.56
CA ASP A 373 -23.32 -12.17 -22.09
C ASP A 373 -23.02 -12.50 -23.56
N SER A 374 -23.51 -13.62 -24.08
CA SER A 374 -23.45 -13.93 -25.52
C SER A 374 -24.42 -13.10 -26.38
N GLY A 375 -25.06 -12.09 -25.78
CA GLY A 375 -25.83 -11.05 -26.45
C GLY A 375 -25.00 -10.36 -27.54
N VAL A 376 -25.13 -10.91 -28.74
CA VAL A 376 -24.70 -10.42 -30.05
C VAL A 376 -24.86 -8.89 -30.16
N LEU A 377 -23.80 -8.17 -29.82
CA LEU A 377 -23.45 -6.85 -30.34
C LEU A 377 -21.91 -6.73 -30.46
N LEU A 378 -21.29 -7.72 -31.08
CA LEU A 378 -20.00 -7.55 -31.76
C LEU A 378 -20.24 -7.23 -33.23
N ARG A 379 -20.90 -6.10 -33.48
CA ARG A 379 -20.75 -5.31 -34.70
C ARG A 379 -20.88 -3.84 -34.31
N ASP A 380 -19.79 -3.11 -34.47
CA ASP A 380 -19.70 -1.64 -34.52
C ASP A 380 -19.84 -0.85 -33.21
N ASN A 381 -19.15 -1.23 -32.13
CA ASN A 381 -18.84 -0.28 -31.06
C ASN A 381 -17.35 0.09 -31.08
N TYR A 382 -17.08 1.17 -31.82
CA TYR A 382 -15.92 2.01 -31.59
C TYR A 382 -15.95 2.43 -30.11
N PHE A 383 -15.12 1.82 -29.25
CA PHE A 383 -14.50 2.67 -28.25
C PHE A 383 -13.75 3.69 -29.07
N ASN A 384 -14.17 4.95 -28.98
CA ASN A 384 -13.40 6.03 -29.54
C ASN A 384 -12.06 6.00 -28.79
N ILE A 385 -11.07 5.33 -29.36
CA ILE A 385 -9.74 5.23 -28.75
C ILE A 385 -8.89 6.27 -29.42
N ALA A 386 -8.47 7.29 -28.67
CA ALA A 386 -7.45 8.20 -29.16
C ALA A 386 -6.09 7.51 -29.03
N THR A 387 -5.43 7.31 -30.18
CA THR A 387 -4.00 6.98 -30.18
C THR A 387 -3.24 8.28 -30.05
N ILE A 388 -2.60 8.50 -28.91
CA ILE A 388 -1.77 9.68 -28.69
C ILE A 388 -0.31 9.26 -28.73
N HIS A 389 0.44 9.84 -29.65
CA HIS A 389 1.89 9.75 -29.69
C HIS A 389 2.46 10.85 -28.79
N THR A 390 2.93 10.47 -27.61
CA THR A 390 3.59 11.40 -26.66
C THR A 390 5.08 11.12 -26.64
N ILE A 391 5.92 12.15 -26.71
CA ILE A 391 7.35 11.99 -26.48
C ILE A 391 7.61 12.12 -24.98
N ARG A 392 8.05 11.05 -24.32
CA ARG A 392 8.53 11.06 -22.92
C ARG A 392 10.02 10.77 -22.89
N ASN A 393 10.82 11.66 -22.29
CA ASN A 393 12.28 11.50 -22.19
C ASN A 393 12.97 11.19 -23.54
N GLY A 394 12.49 11.77 -24.64
CA GLY A 394 13.03 11.54 -25.99
C GLY A 394 12.58 10.24 -26.66
N VAL A 395 11.70 9.46 -26.02
CA VAL A 395 11.12 8.23 -26.59
C VAL A 395 9.66 8.50 -26.95
N GLU A 396 9.26 8.14 -28.18
CA GLU A 396 7.87 8.17 -28.60
C GLU A 396 7.11 7.02 -27.93
N VAL A 397 6.07 7.38 -27.18
CA VAL A 397 5.19 6.47 -26.45
C VAL A 397 3.80 6.60 -27.03
N GLN A 398 3.28 5.50 -27.55
CA GLN A 398 1.90 5.40 -27.99
C GLN A 398 1.03 5.08 -26.77
N GLU A 399 0.15 5.99 -26.38
CA GLU A 399 -0.85 5.78 -25.34
C GLU A 399 -2.23 5.63 -25.96
N PHE A 400 -2.99 4.66 -25.46
CA PHE A 400 -4.38 4.45 -25.85
C PHE A 400 -5.29 5.05 -24.79
N TRP A 401 -6.10 6.02 -25.18
CA TRP A 401 -7.06 6.68 -24.31
C TRP A 401 -8.47 6.29 -24.72
N LEU A 402 -9.29 5.85 -23.77
CA LEU A 402 -10.74 5.74 -23.97
C LEU A 402 -11.29 7.18 -23.99
N LEU A 403 -11.95 7.59 -25.07
CA LEU A 403 -12.62 8.89 -25.19
C LEU A 403 -13.93 8.94 -24.43
#